data_AF-A0A524G948-F1
#
_entry.id   AF-A0A524G948-F1
#
_cell.length_a   1.000
_cell.length_b   1.000
_cell.length_c   1.000
_cell.angle_alpha   90.00
_cell.angle_beta   90.00
_cell.angle_gamma   90.00
#
_symmetry.space_group_name_H-M   'P 1'
#
loop_
_entity.id
_entity.type
_entity.pdbx_description
1 polymer ?
#
loop_
_entity_poly.entity_id
_entity_poly.type
_entity_poly.pdbx_seq_one_letter_code
_entity_poly.pdbx_strand_id
1 'polypeptide(L)'
;MLEKSLDDVIREEIETVRARRIILDQLEGGLKTGAELREKIATDTKAQMVLEGASKKEIEKVEITSPKLYHNTKRLEELGIVVSWKQSQYRLFELEPRAIHSVRRALGITKPLLYITSLSRPEEQRPFVQWLTNNPHFNPRKLLVFVEARHWTRGVSRIVDRFIPDEAFRRWTTEWVEVPDEISGTEDAHEFGHLQGAVDFMEAAVIDNIFIHDMVIDLTLGPSLISLAMGKIASEYSIPAFHVTRYDATNSEISYF
;
A
#
# COMPACT_ATOMS: atom_id res chain seq x y z
N MET A 1 9.75 -3.19 -25.96
CA MET A 1 10.33 -2.56 -24.75
C MET A 1 9.42 -2.90 -23.61
N LEU A 2 9.93 -3.55 -22.55
CA LEU A 2 9.15 -3.72 -21.33
C LEU A 2 8.92 -2.34 -20.74
N GLU A 3 7.66 -2.02 -20.42
CA GLU A 3 7.29 -0.77 -19.76
C GLU A 3 8.01 -0.71 -18.40
N LYS A 4 8.66 0.41 -18.08
CA LYS A 4 9.36 0.56 -16.79
C LYS A 4 8.34 0.48 -15.66
N SER A 5 8.67 -0.20 -14.57
CA SER A 5 7.81 -0.22 -13.38
C SER A 5 7.71 1.19 -12.78
N LEU A 6 6.61 1.48 -12.07
CA LEU A 6 6.44 2.76 -11.39
C LEU A 6 7.56 3.01 -10.36
N ASP A 7 8.04 1.95 -9.72
CA ASP A 7 9.18 1.98 -8.80
C ASP A 7 10.44 2.51 -9.49
N ASP A 8 10.77 1.99 -10.68
CA ASP A 8 11.95 2.41 -11.44
C ASP A 8 11.83 3.86 -11.90
N VAL A 9 10.64 4.25 -12.39
CA VAL A 9 10.36 5.63 -12.79
C VAL A 9 10.55 6.60 -11.62
N ILE A 10 10.01 6.27 -10.43
CA ILE A 10 10.16 7.11 -9.25
C ILE A 10 11.62 7.19 -8.81
N ARG A 11 12.36 6.06 -8.80
CA ARG A 11 13.78 6.03 -8.43
C ARG A 11 14.60 6.96 -9.33
N GLU A 12 14.43 6.88 -10.65
CA GLU A 12 15.11 7.74 -11.61
C GLU A 12 14.81 9.22 -11.37
N GLU A 13 13.54 9.56 -11.11
CA GLU A 13 13.10 10.94 -10.87
C GLU A 13 13.70 11.54 -9.57
N ILE A 14 13.79 10.76 -8.49
CA ILE A 14 14.35 11.22 -7.21
C ILE A 14 15.89 11.23 -7.17
N GLU A 15 16.54 10.33 -7.92
CA GLU A 15 18.00 10.32 -8.07
C GLU A 15 18.47 11.50 -8.92
N THR A 16 17.73 11.82 -9.98
CA THR A 16 18.07 12.92 -10.89
C THR A 16 17.81 14.28 -10.25
N VAL A 17 16.67 14.43 -9.54
CA VAL A 17 16.25 15.72 -8.99
C VAL A 17 15.90 15.60 -7.51
N ARG A 18 16.83 16.05 -6.67
CA ARG A 18 16.71 16.04 -5.21
C ARG A 18 15.44 16.72 -4.69
N ALA A 19 14.98 17.80 -5.32
CA ALA A 19 13.74 18.47 -4.93
C ALA A 19 12.52 17.52 -5.03
N ARG A 20 12.49 16.61 -6.01
CA ARG A 20 11.42 15.60 -6.15
C ARG A 20 11.47 14.58 -5.01
N ARG A 21 12.67 14.16 -4.59
CA ARG A 21 12.85 13.33 -3.40
C ARG A 21 12.22 13.97 -2.16
N ILE A 22 12.51 15.26 -1.93
CA ILE A 22 11.97 16.00 -0.78
C ILE A 22 10.45 16.18 -0.90
N ILE A 23 9.92 16.47 -2.09
CA ILE A 23 8.46 16.58 -2.29
C ILE A 23 7.78 15.26 -1.92
N LEU A 24 8.26 14.13 -2.46
CA LEU A 24 7.64 12.83 -2.23
C LEU A 24 7.74 12.39 -0.77
N ASP A 25 8.88 12.63 -0.11
CA ASP A 25 9.05 12.41 1.33
C ASP A 25 8.05 13.20 2.17
N GLN A 26 7.85 14.48 1.85
CA GLN A 26 6.90 15.31 2.60
C GLN A 26 5.43 14.93 2.34
N LEU A 27 5.11 14.48 1.13
CA LEU A 27 3.76 14.03 0.78
C LEU A 27 3.44 12.62 1.32
N GLU A 28 4.45 11.79 1.59
CA GLU A 28 4.28 10.52 2.34
C GLU A 28 3.71 10.79 3.74
N GLY A 29 4.16 11.88 4.37
CA GLY A 29 3.63 12.36 5.65
C GLY A 29 2.24 13.01 5.57
N GLY A 30 1.58 12.97 4.41
CA GLY A 30 0.26 13.52 4.15
C GLY A 30 0.27 14.82 3.36
N LEU A 31 -0.94 15.34 3.14
CA LEU A 31 -1.25 16.56 2.40
C LEU A 31 -0.32 17.74 2.74
N LYS A 32 0.18 18.46 1.72
CA LYS A 32 0.97 19.69 1.87
C LYS A 32 0.50 20.80 0.94
N THR A 33 0.68 22.05 1.38
CA THR A 33 0.59 23.24 0.54
C THR A 33 1.89 23.47 -0.24
N GLY A 34 1.80 24.23 -1.34
CA GLY A 34 3.00 24.68 -2.05
C GLY A 34 3.93 25.60 -1.23
N ALA A 35 3.46 26.20 -0.15
CA ALA A 35 4.32 26.98 0.75
C ALA A 35 5.19 26.04 1.61
N GLU A 36 4.57 25.03 2.21
CA GLU A 36 5.26 24.02 3.03
C GLU A 36 6.30 23.25 2.20
N LEU A 37 5.94 22.83 0.98
CA LEU A 37 6.89 22.12 0.11
C LEU A 37 8.11 22.99 -0.25
N ARG A 38 7.92 24.28 -0.55
CA ARG A 38 9.04 25.19 -0.84
C ARG A 38 9.94 25.39 0.37
N GLU A 39 9.35 25.55 1.55
CA GLU A 39 10.09 25.70 2.80
C GLU A 39 10.96 24.46 3.07
N LYS A 40 10.42 23.26 2.86
CA LYS A 40 11.16 22.01 3.05
C LYS A 40 12.30 21.82 2.06
N ILE A 41 12.07 22.12 0.77
CA ILE A 41 13.14 22.10 -0.25
C ILE A 41 14.22 23.13 0.10
N ALA A 42 13.84 24.34 0.51
CA ALA A 42 14.79 25.38 0.89
C ALA A 42 15.63 24.96 2.10
N THR A 43 15.00 24.35 3.10
CA THR A 43 15.67 23.84 4.31
C THR A 43 16.68 22.75 3.97
N ASP A 44 16.30 21.76 3.16
CA ASP A 44 17.23 20.70 2.72
C ASP A 44 18.38 21.28 1.89
N THR A 45 18.10 22.19 0.96
CA THR A 45 19.13 22.84 0.14
C THR A 45 20.14 23.60 1.01
N LYS A 46 19.66 24.36 2.00
CA LYS A 46 20.52 25.08 2.95
C LYS A 46 21.35 24.12 3.79
N ALA A 47 20.77 23.01 4.26
CA ALA A 47 21.50 22.00 5.02
C ALA A 47 22.63 21.36 4.18
N GLN A 48 22.41 21.10 2.89
CA GLN A 48 23.47 20.62 1.99
C GLN A 48 24.58 21.62 1.81
N MET A 49 24.25 22.89 1.56
CA MET A 49 25.25 23.93 1.42
C MET A 49 26.11 24.09 2.68
N VAL A 50 25.54 23.92 3.87
CA VAL A 50 26.31 23.89 5.13
C VAL A 50 27.31 22.73 5.13
N LEU A 51 26.89 21.53 4.70
CA LEU A 51 27.77 20.35 4.64
C LEU A 51 28.89 20.51 3.60
N GLU A 52 28.61 21.21 2.50
CA GLU A 52 29.58 21.54 1.45
C GLU A 52 30.51 22.72 1.83
N GLY A 53 30.32 23.30 3.01
CA GLY A 53 31.16 24.38 3.53
C GLY A 53 30.84 25.77 2.97
N ALA A 54 29.65 25.97 2.42
CA ALA A 54 29.21 27.27 1.91
C ALA A 54 29.16 28.34 3.02
N SER A 55 29.39 29.59 2.62
CA SER A 55 29.36 30.71 3.56
C SER A 55 27.93 31.05 4.01
N LYS A 56 27.79 31.64 5.20
CA LYS A 56 26.49 32.11 5.72
C LYS A 56 25.74 33.02 4.73
N LYS A 57 26.48 33.89 4.02
CA LYS A 57 25.92 34.82 3.02
C LYS A 57 25.35 34.11 1.79
N GLU A 58 25.91 32.96 1.40
CA GLU A 58 25.39 32.16 0.29
C GLU A 58 24.12 31.41 0.69
N ILE A 59 24.11 30.85 1.90
CA ILE A 59 22.97 30.13 2.47
C ILE A 59 21.74 31.05 2.64
N GLU A 60 21.95 32.30 3.09
CA GLU A 60 20.88 33.28 3.26
C GLU A 60 20.17 33.64 1.94
N LYS A 61 20.88 33.57 0.80
CA LYS A 61 20.33 33.87 -0.53
C LYS A 61 19.53 32.73 -1.14
N VAL A 62 19.52 31.55 -0.53
CA VAL A 62 18.78 30.40 -1.05
C VAL A 62 17.28 30.64 -0.88
N GLU A 63 16.63 30.85 -2.01
CA GLU A 63 15.18 30.93 -2.13
C GLU A 63 14.68 29.95 -3.18
N ILE A 64 13.66 29.17 -2.81
CA ILE A 64 12.94 28.30 -3.73
C ILE A 64 11.72 29.05 -4.26
N THR A 65 11.80 29.44 -5.52
CA THR A 65 10.73 30.19 -6.18
C THR A 65 9.57 29.28 -6.57
N SER A 66 8.36 29.85 -6.65
CA SER A 66 7.16 29.10 -7.06
C SER A 66 7.32 28.39 -8.42
N PRO A 67 7.92 28.99 -9.47
CA PRO A 67 8.15 28.30 -10.73
C PRO A 67 9.01 27.03 -10.60
N LYS A 68 10.02 27.02 -9.71
CA LYS A 68 10.85 25.84 -9.47
C LYS A 68 10.06 24.72 -8.79
N LEU A 69 9.19 25.06 -7.83
CA LEU A 69 8.29 24.07 -7.24
C LEU A 69 7.35 23.50 -8.32
N TYR A 70 6.65 24.38 -9.06
CA TYR A 70 5.65 23.94 -10.02
C TYR A 70 6.22 23.13 -11.18
N HIS A 71 7.46 23.42 -11.62
CA HIS A 71 8.16 22.57 -12.58
C HIS A 71 8.28 21.13 -12.08
N ASN A 72 8.62 20.94 -10.80
CA ASN A 72 8.78 19.61 -10.21
C ASN A 72 7.45 18.93 -9.91
N THR A 73 6.48 19.64 -9.31
CA THR A 73 5.18 19.05 -9.00
C THR A 73 4.43 18.68 -10.28
N LYS A 74 4.49 19.52 -11.32
CA LYS A 74 3.83 19.22 -12.61
C LYS A 74 4.38 17.95 -13.24
N ARG A 75 5.69 17.73 -13.17
CA ARG A 75 6.30 16.48 -13.65
C ARG A 75 5.78 15.27 -12.88
N LEU A 76 5.67 15.36 -11.55
CA LEU A 76 5.13 14.28 -10.72
C LEU A 76 3.62 14.04 -10.96
N GLU A 77 2.86 15.09 -11.29
CA GLU A 77 1.47 15.00 -11.71
C GLU A 77 1.31 14.31 -13.08
N GLU A 78 2.15 14.67 -14.05
CA GLU A 78 2.17 14.04 -15.39
C GLU A 78 2.48 12.54 -15.33
N LEU A 79 3.23 12.10 -14.30
CA LEU A 79 3.54 10.70 -14.05
C LEU A 79 2.47 9.99 -13.20
N GLY A 80 1.42 10.68 -12.76
CA GLY A 80 0.37 10.09 -11.91
C GLY A 80 0.82 9.75 -10.49
N ILE A 81 1.92 10.34 -10.00
CA ILE A 81 2.46 10.10 -8.66
C ILE A 81 1.83 11.03 -7.63
N VAL A 82 1.58 12.28 -8.04
CA VAL A 82 1.02 13.34 -7.21
C VAL A 82 -0.26 13.83 -7.84
N VAL A 83 -1.26 14.13 -7.01
CA VAL A 83 -2.43 14.89 -7.43
C VAL A 83 -2.47 16.22 -6.68
N SER A 84 -3.10 17.22 -7.30
CA SER A 84 -3.28 18.49 -6.64
C SER A 84 -4.59 19.16 -7.04
N TRP A 85 -5.11 19.96 -6.13
CA TRP A 85 -6.32 20.74 -6.36
C TRP A 85 -6.22 22.07 -5.64
N LYS A 86 -7.08 23.00 -6.05
CA LYS A 86 -7.21 24.30 -5.39
C LYS A 86 -8.22 24.18 -4.25
N GLN A 87 -7.80 24.56 -3.05
CA GLN A 87 -8.69 24.73 -1.89
C GLN A 87 -8.55 26.16 -1.38
N SER A 88 -9.62 26.95 -1.51
CA SER A 88 -9.63 28.38 -1.19
C SER A 88 -8.50 29.15 -1.92
N GLN A 89 -7.55 29.73 -1.19
CA GLN A 89 -6.42 30.48 -1.72
C GLN A 89 -5.17 29.62 -1.96
N TYR A 90 -5.18 28.35 -1.57
CA TYR A 90 -4.01 27.47 -1.62
C TYR A 90 -4.17 26.36 -2.66
N ARG A 91 -3.04 25.90 -3.20
CA ARG A 91 -2.96 24.63 -3.94
C ARG A 91 -2.42 23.58 -2.98
N LEU A 92 -3.16 22.49 -2.86
CA LEU A 92 -2.84 21.34 -2.03
C LEU A 92 -2.32 20.21 -2.89
N PHE A 93 -1.36 19.47 -2.37
CA PHE A 93 -0.70 18.35 -3.01
C PHE A 93 -0.78 17.13 -2.10
N GLU A 94 -1.00 15.97 -2.68
CA GLU A 94 -0.94 14.67 -2.00
C GLU A 94 -0.37 13.61 -2.95
N LEU A 95 0.07 12.49 -2.38
CA LEU A 95 0.38 11.31 -3.18
C LEU A 95 -0.92 10.70 -3.69
N GLU A 96 -0.93 10.36 -4.97
CA GLU A 96 -1.97 9.51 -5.53
C GLU A 96 -1.91 8.13 -4.84
N PRO A 97 -3.03 7.59 -4.31
CA PRO A 97 -3.09 6.27 -3.68
C PRO A 97 -2.31 5.17 -4.41
N ARG A 98 -2.45 5.10 -5.73
CA ARG A 98 -1.79 4.09 -6.59
C ARG A 98 -0.25 4.13 -6.54
N ALA A 99 0.32 5.27 -6.17
CA ALA A 99 1.76 5.51 -6.17
C ALA A 99 2.40 5.39 -4.78
N ILE A 100 1.61 5.33 -3.69
CA ILE A 100 2.10 5.40 -2.31
C ILE A 100 3.14 4.31 -2.02
N HIS A 101 2.84 3.05 -2.34
CA HIS A 101 3.75 1.94 -2.06
C HIS A 101 5.04 2.02 -2.86
N SER A 102 4.96 2.42 -4.14
CA SER A 102 6.14 2.65 -4.97
C SER A 102 7.01 3.80 -4.44
N VAL A 103 6.40 4.90 -4.01
CA VAL A 103 7.12 6.03 -3.38
C VAL A 103 7.84 5.58 -2.11
N ARG A 104 7.17 4.83 -1.22
CA ARG A 104 7.80 4.32 0.01
C ARG A 104 8.98 3.42 -0.29
N ARG A 105 8.84 2.46 -1.22
CA ARG A 105 9.94 1.58 -1.64
C ARG A 105 11.11 2.34 -2.23
N ALA A 106 10.85 3.36 -3.05
CA ALA A 106 11.90 4.20 -3.64
C ALA A 106 12.62 5.07 -2.59
N LEU A 107 11.91 5.54 -1.55
CA LEU A 107 12.48 6.34 -0.48
C LEU A 107 13.10 5.51 0.67
N GLY A 108 12.81 4.21 0.73
CA GLY A 108 13.22 3.33 1.83
C GLY A 108 12.40 3.54 3.10
N ILE A 109 11.16 4.01 2.97
CA ILE A 109 10.24 4.24 4.09
C ILE A 109 9.48 2.95 4.39
N THR A 110 9.45 2.53 5.65
CA THR A 110 8.73 1.34 6.11
C THR A 110 7.64 1.69 7.11
N LYS A 111 6.46 1.09 6.97
CA LYS A 111 5.31 1.20 7.87
C LYS A 111 4.94 -0.16 8.47
N PRO A 112 4.10 -0.21 9.52
CA PRO A 112 3.55 -1.47 10.00
C PRO A 112 2.87 -2.26 8.87
N LEU A 113 3.11 -3.57 8.82
CA LEU A 113 2.56 -4.42 7.76
C LEU A 113 1.08 -4.75 8.04
N LEU A 114 0.24 -4.49 7.04
CA LEU A 114 -1.10 -5.03 6.87
C LEU A 114 -1.03 -6.22 5.93
N TYR A 115 -1.48 -7.37 6.41
CA TYR A 115 -1.58 -8.59 5.61
C TYR A 115 -3.00 -8.76 5.12
N ILE A 116 -3.19 -8.78 3.80
CA ILE A 116 -4.48 -8.89 3.15
C ILE A 116 -4.62 -10.31 2.60
N THR A 117 -5.69 -11.01 2.95
CA THR A 117 -5.92 -12.38 2.50
C THR A 117 -7.41 -12.67 2.32
N SER A 118 -7.71 -13.86 1.81
CA SER A 118 -9.05 -14.40 1.73
C SER A 118 -9.04 -15.86 2.14
N LEU A 119 -10.13 -16.32 2.74
CA LEU A 119 -10.34 -17.70 3.15
C LEU A 119 -11.66 -18.18 2.55
N SER A 120 -11.60 -19.25 1.76
CA SER A 120 -12.75 -19.88 1.15
C SER A 120 -13.63 -20.52 2.22
N ARG A 121 -13.01 -21.14 3.24
CA ARG A 121 -13.75 -21.91 4.26
C ARG A 121 -13.25 -21.67 5.69
N PRO A 122 -14.11 -21.78 6.71
CA PRO A 122 -13.73 -21.54 8.10
C PRO A 122 -12.61 -22.45 8.64
N GLU A 123 -12.52 -23.70 8.16
CA GLU A 123 -11.48 -24.65 8.54
C GLU A 123 -10.07 -24.22 8.15
N GLU A 124 -9.94 -23.31 7.18
CA GLU A 124 -8.65 -22.81 6.67
C GLU A 124 -7.98 -21.81 7.63
N GLN A 125 -8.72 -21.26 8.61
CA GLN A 125 -8.17 -20.32 9.58
C GLN A 125 -6.96 -20.88 10.34
N ARG A 126 -7.05 -22.15 10.77
CA ARG A 126 -5.99 -22.77 11.57
C ARG A 126 -4.69 -22.93 10.77
N PRO A 127 -4.65 -23.61 9.61
CA PRO A 127 -3.42 -23.75 8.85
C PRO A 127 -2.86 -22.40 8.41
N PHE A 128 -3.72 -21.44 8.04
CA PHE A 128 -3.31 -20.06 7.72
C PHE A 128 -2.59 -19.39 8.91
N VAL A 129 -3.21 -19.35 10.08
CA VAL A 129 -2.64 -18.69 11.28
C VAL A 129 -1.35 -19.38 11.72
N GLN A 130 -1.31 -20.71 11.71
CA GLN A 130 -0.12 -21.47 12.08
C GLN A 130 1.05 -21.18 11.13
N TRP A 131 0.79 -21.15 9.83
CA TRP A 131 1.80 -20.77 8.84
C TRP A 131 2.28 -19.33 9.04
N LEU A 132 1.36 -18.36 9.14
CA LEU A 132 1.71 -16.94 9.24
C LEU A 132 2.51 -16.64 10.53
N THR A 133 2.16 -17.32 11.63
CA THR A 133 2.88 -17.18 12.89
C THR A 133 4.32 -17.69 12.80
N ASN A 134 4.54 -18.79 12.07
CA ASN A 134 5.84 -19.42 11.93
C ASN A 134 6.67 -18.86 10.76
N ASN A 135 6.05 -18.15 9.81
CA ASN A 135 6.74 -17.64 8.64
C ASN A 135 7.68 -16.46 9.00
N PRO A 136 8.98 -16.52 8.68
CA PRO A 136 9.93 -15.48 9.08
C PRO A 136 9.80 -14.20 8.24
N HIS A 137 9.19 -14.25 7.05
CA HIS A 137 9.13 -13.13 6.10
C HIS A 137 8.08 -12.08 6.46
N PHE A 138 7.03 -12.48 7.19
CA PHE A 138 5.92 -11.59 7.52
C PHE A 138 5.78 -11.41 9.03
N ASN A 139 5.59 -10.17 9.47
CA ASN A 139 5.27 -9.82 10.85
C ASN A 139 4.17 -8.75 10.88
N PRO A 140 2.93 -9.11 10.51
CA PRO A 140 1.85 -8.14 10.39
C PRO A 140 1.38 -7.61 11.74
N ARG A 141 0.96 -6.34 11.74
CA ARG A 141 0.25 -5.73 12.87
C ARG A 141 -1.26 -5.81 12.72
N LYS A 142 -1.75 -5.95 11.49
CA LYS A 142 -3.16 -6.05 11.15
C LYS A 142 -3.36 -7.09 10.05
N LEU A 143 -4.47 -7.81 10.12
CA LEU A 143 -5.00 -8.67 9.07
C LEU A 143 -6.27 -8.04 8.52
N LEU A 144 -6.41 -8.03 7.19
CA LEU A 144 -7.66 -7.72 6.49
C LEU A 144 -8.07 -8.97 5.72
N VAL A 145 -9.17 -9.59 6.13
CA VAL A 145 -9.61 -10.89 5.61
C VAL A 145 -10.93 -10.72 4.87
N PHE A 146 -10.91 -10.94 3.56
CA PHE A 146 -12.09 -10.93 2.71
C PHE A 146 -12.68 -12.33 2.58
N VAL A 147 -13.97 -12.47 2.83
CA VAL A 147 -14.66 -13.77 2.78
C VAL A 147 -16.02 -13.64 2.12
N GLU A 148 -16.51 -14.69 1.48
CA GLU A 148 -17.89 -14.70 0.96
C GLU A 148 -18.90 -14.70 2.11
N ALA A 149 -19.89 -13.82 2.05
CA ALA A 149 -20.92 -13.69 3.07
C ALA A 149 -21.61 -15.03 3.36
N ARG A 150 -22.04 -15.77 2.32
CA ARG A 150 -22.70 -17.09 2.43
C ARG A 150 -21.98 -18.11 3.31
N HIS A 151 -20.65 -18.21 3.21
CA HIS A 151 -19.86 -19.22 3.92
C HIS A 151 -19.47 -18.77 5.34
N TRP A 152 -19.61 -17.48 5.63
CA TRP A 152 -19.11 -16.86 6.85
C TRP A 152 -20.21 -16.17 7.66
N THR A 153 -21.49 -16.47 7.42
CA THR A 153 -22.64 -15.90 8.12
C THR A 153 -22.65 -16.11 9.66
N ARG A 154 -23.65 -15.53 10.34
CA ARG A 154 -23.84 -15.58 11.80
C ARG A 154 -23.69 -17.01 12.35
N GLY A 155 -22.73 -17.17 13.27
CA GLY A 155 -22.44 -18.44 13.95
C GLY A 155 -21.08 -19.03 13.60
N VAL A 156 -20.44 -18.57 12.51
CA VAL A 156 -19.07 -18.95 12.18
C VAL A 156 -18.08 -18.24 13.11
N SER A 157 -17.22 -19.02 13.77
CA SER A 157 -16.19 -18.49 14.68
C SER A 157 -15.10 -17.79 13.87
N ARG A 158 -14.97 -16.47 14.05
CA ARG A 158 -13.95 -15.61 13.43
C ARG A 158 -12.84 -15.25 14.42
N ILE A 159 -12.28 -16.25 15.06
CA ILE A 159 -11.32 -16.07 16.15
C ILE A 159 -9.98 -16.64 15.69
N VAL A 160 -9.31 -15.94 14.77
CA VAL A 160 -7.97 -16.34 14.33
C VAL A 160 -6.96 -16.32 15.47
N ASP A 161 -7.15 -15.41 16.44
CA ASP A 161 -6.26 -15.27 17.60
C ASP A 161 -6.18 -16.54 18.46
N ARG A 162 -7.23 -17.39 18.46
CA ARG A 162 -7.22 -18.65 19.23
C ARG A 162 -6.24 -19.68 18.67
N PHE A 163 -5.83 -19.50 17.42
CA PHE A 163 -4.94 -20.42 16.72
C PHE A 163 -3.49 -19.95 16.76
N ILE A 164 -3.24 -18.76 17.31
CA ILE A 164 -1.89 -18.28 17.59
C ILE A 164 -1.32 -19.13 18.73
N PRO A 165 -0.18 -19.81 18.55
CA PRO A 165 0.47 -20.57 19.62
C PRO A 165 0.75 -19.68 20.84
N ASP A 166 0.58 -20.21 22.06
CA ASP A 166 0.74 -19.44 23.31
C ASP A 166 2.13 -18.80 23.46
N GLU A 167 3.16 -19.45 22.90
CA GLU A 167 4.55 -18.98 22.92
C GLU A 167 4.84 -17.93 21.82
N ALA A 168 3.89 -17.68 20.91
CA ALA A 168 4.09 -16.73 19.83
C ALA A 168 4.10 -15.30 20.36
N PHE A 169 5.20 -14.61 20.11
CA PHE A 169 5.35 -13.19 20.43
C PHE A 169 4.48 -12.29 19.53
N ARG A 170 4.04 -12.80 18.38
CA ARG A 170 3.33 -12.03 17.36
C ARG A 170 1.86 -11.91 17.71
N ARG A 171 1.37 -10.68 17.75
CA ARG A 171 -0.06 -10.34 17.89
C ARG A 171 -0.43 -9.31 16.83
N TRP A 172 -1.60 -9.50 16.24
CA TRP A 172 -2.19 -8.60 15.26
C TRP A 172 -3.64 -8.32 15.63
N THR A 173 -4.22 -7.30 15.02
CA THR A 173 -5.67 -7.11 14.97
C THR A 173 -6.22 -7.74 13.68
N THR A 174 -7.48 -8.16 13.68
CA THR A 174 -8.10 -8.73 12.48
C THR A 174 -9.39 -8.01 12.15
N GLU A 175 -9.51 -7.61 10.89
CA GLU A 175 -10.71 -7.06 10.30
C GLU A 175 -11.27 -8.07 9.29
N TRP A 176 -12.54 -8.39 9.43
CA TRP A 176 -13.25 -9.32 8.54
C TRP A 176 -14.22 -8.54 7.68
N VAL A 177 -14.09 -8.69 6.36
CA VAL A 177 -14.97 -8.07 5.39
C VAL A 177 -15.73 -9.17 4.65
N GLU A 178 -17.05 -9.16 4.83
CA GLU A 178 -17.96 -10.07 4.12
C GLU A 178 -18.28 -9.46 2.75
N VAL A 179 -17.81 -10.12 1.69
CA VAL A 179 -18.15 -9.76 0.31
C VAL A 179 -19.56 -10.26 0.03
N PRO A 180 -20.49 -9.38 -0.38
CA PRO A 180 -21.88 -9.75 -0.66
C PRO A 180 -22.00 -10.80 -1.77
N ASP A 181 -22.98 -11.68 -1.64
CA ASP A 181 -23.20 -12.79 -2.57
C ASP A 181 -23.53 -12.29 -3.99
N GLU A 182 -24.19 -11.13 -4.11
CA GLU A 182 -24.51 -10.48 -5.39
C GLU A 182 -23.26 -10.09 -6.18
N ILE A 183 -22.14 -9.92 -5.47
CA ILE A 183 -20.86 -9.50 -6.03
C ILE A 183 -19.95 -10.71 -6.23
N SER A 184 -19.83 -11.58 -5.23
CA SER A 184 -19.00 -12.79 -5.31
C SER A 184 -19.54 -13.84 -6.29
N GLY A 185 -20.85 -13.83 -6.53
CA GLY A 185 -21.55 -14.88 -7.26
C GLY A 185 -21.59 -16.19 -6.49
N THR A 186 -22.06 -17.24 -7.15
CA THR A 186 -22.07 -18.60 -6.62
C THR A 186 -21.35 -19.56 -7.56
N GLU A 187 -20.98 -20.75 -7.05
CA GLU A 187 -20.48 -21.84 -7.89
C GLU A 187 -21.60 -22.50 -8.70
N ASP A 188 -22.87 -22.19 -8.37
CA ASP A 188 -24.02 -22.65 -9.12
C ASP A 188 -24.17 -21.82 -10.40
N ALA A 189 -24.37 -22.49 -11.53
CA ALA A 189 -24.31 -21.93 -12.88
C ALA A 189 -25.40 -20.87 -13.22
N HIS A 190 -26.06 -20.29 -12.22
CA HIS A 190 -27.22 -19.41 -12.37
C HIS A 190 -26.99 -18.02 -11.77
N GLU A 191 -25.92 -17.80 -10.98
CA GLU A 191 -25.55 -16.49 -10.43
C GLU A 191 -24.07 -16.20 -10.67
N PHE A 192 -23.79 -15.55 -11.79
CA PHE A 192 -22.44 -15.10 -12.12
C PHE A 192 -22.07 -13.87 -11.28
N GLY A 193 -20.94 -13.92 -10.60
CA GLY A 193 -20.41 -12.77 -9.85
C GLY A 193 -19.91 -11.64 -10.78
N HIS A 194 -19.66 -10.47 -10.20
CA HIS A 194 -19.25 -9.26 -10.92
C HIS A 194 -17.86 -8.81 -10.46
N LEU A 195 -16.82 -9.15 -11.24
CA LEU A 195 -15.42 -8.88 -10.88
C LEU A 195 -15.16 -7.40 -10.58
N GLN A 196 -15.65 -6.47 -11.40
CA GLN A 196 -15.43 -5.05 -11.15
C GLN A 196 -16.13 -4.60 -9.86
N GLY A 197 -17.34 -5.10 -9.60
CA GLY A 197 -18.03 -4.82 -8.34
C GLY A 197 -17.29 -5.37 -7.12
N ALA A 198 -16.64 -6.53 -7.25
CA ALA A 198 -15.79 -7.09 -6.20
C ALA A 198 -14.58 -6.20 -5.94
N VAL A 199 -13.94 -5.71 -7.00
CA VAL A 199 -12.83 -4.77 -6.93
C VAL A 199 -13.27 -3.50 -6.22
N ASP A 200 -14.31 -2.82 -6.71
CA ASP A 200 -14.79 -1.55 -6.16
C ASP A 200 -15.17 -1.68 -4.67
N PHE A 201 -15.82 -2.79 -4.30
CA PHE A 201 -16.22 -3.06 -2.92
C PHE A 201 -15.01 -3.28 -2.00
N MET A 202 -14.04 -4.09 -2.44
CA MET A 202 -12.87 -4.45 -1.64
C MET A 202 -11.84 -3.32 -1.57
N GLU A 203 -11.71 -2.55 -2.65
CA GLU A 203 -10.79 -1.42 -2.78
C GLU A 203 -11.02 -0.37 -1.68
N ALA A 204 -12.29 -0.08 -1.33
CA ALA A 204 -12.62 0.85 -0.27
C ALA A 204 -11.90 0.50 1.06
N ALA A 205 -11.92 -0.79 1.45
CA ALA A 205 -11.25 -1.25 2.66
C ALA A 205 -9.71 -1.18 2.55
N VAL A 206 -9.16 -1.33 1.34
CA VAL A 206 -7.72 -1.21 1.09
C VAL A 206 -7.28 0.25 1.17
N ILE A 207 -8.00 1.17 0.52
CA ILE A 207 -7.69 2.61 0.51
C ILE A 207 -7.68 3.19 1.93
N ASP A 208 -8.62 2.79 2.79
CA ASP A 208 -8.68 3.27 4.18
C ASP A 208 -7.40 2.97 4.98
N ASN A 209 -6.60 2.00 4.54
CA ASN A 209 -5.39 1.58 5.21
C ASN A 209 -4.09 2.00 4.48
N ILE A 210 -4.15 2.50 3.24
CA ILE A 210 -2.97 2.66 2.35
C ILE A 210 -1.94 3.66 2.89
N PHE A 211 -2.40 4.72 3.55
CA PHE A 211 -1.55 5.76 4.10
C PHE A 211 -0.84 5.35 5.41
N ILE A 212 -1.33 4.30 6.08
CA ILE A 212 -0.89 3.94 7.44
C ILE A 212 -0.04 2.67 7.45
N HIS A 213 -0.29 1.77 6.50
CA HIS A 213 0.34 0.45 6.44
C HIS A 213 1.13 0.23 5.16
N ASP A 214 2.20 -0.54 5.27
CA ASP A 214 2.69 -1.29 4.11
C ASP A 214 1.81 -2.51 3.93
N MET A 215 1.64 -2.96 2.70
CA MET A 215 0.65 -4.00 2.40
C MET A 215 1.30 -5.16 1.67
N VAL A 216 0.75 -6.35 1.91
CA VAL A 216 1.00 -7.53 1.10
C VAL A 216 -0.32 -8.27 0.90
N ILE A 217 -0.51 -8.81 -0.29
CA ILE A 217 -1.72 -9.52 -0.70
C ILE A 217 -1.39 -11.01 -0.88
N ASP A 218 -2.07 -11.85 -0.13
CA ASP A 218 -1.98 -13.30 -0.22
C ASP A 218 -3.18 -13.86 -0.98
N LEU A 219 -2.92 -14.44 -2.14
CA LEU A 219 -3.92 -14.93 -3.09
C LEU A 219 -4.22 -16.42 -2.95
N THR A 220 -3.75 -17.08 -1.89
CA THR A 220 -3.66 -18.55 -1.88
C THR A 220 -4.98 -19.26 -1.54
N LEU A 221 -5.76 -18.79 -0.56
CA LEU A 221 -6.92 -19.52 -0.01
C LEU A 221 -8.28 -18.92 -0.39
N GLY A 222 -8.30 -17.85 -1.20
CA GLY A 222 -9.53 -17.13 -1.51
C GLY A 222 -10.38 -17.79 -2.62
N PRO A 223 -11.70 -17.63 -2.58
CA PRO A 223 -12.58 -17.93 -3.70
C PRO A 223 -12.13 -17.21 -4.97
N SER A 224 -12.25 -17.85 -6.13
CA SER A 224 -11.65 -17.39 -7.39
C SER A 224 -11.92 -15.92 -7.71
N LEU A 225 -13.16 -15.44 -7.56
CA LEU A 225 -13.50 -14.05 -7.87
C LEU A 225 -12.87 -13.05 -6.89
N ILE A 226 -12.83 -13.38 -5.60
CA ILE A 226 -12.19 -12.56 -4.57
C ILE A 226 -10.68 -12.53 -4.82
N SER A 227 -10.05 -13.67 -5.08
CA SER A 227 -8.62 -13.75 -5.39
C SER A 227 -8.27 -12.96 -6.67
N LEU A 228 -9.10 -13.00 -7.70
CA LEU A 228 -8.93 -12.18 -8.91
C LEU A 228 -9.09 -10.68 -8.62
N ALA A 229 -10.07 -10.29 -7.80
CA ALA A 229 -10.26 -8.91 -7.39
C ALA A 229 -9.06 -8.39 -6.59
N MET A 230 -8.56 -9.19 -5.64
CA MET A 230 -7.34 -8.90 -4.87
C MET A 230 -6.12 -8.76 -5.79
N GLY A 231 -5.97 -9.64 -6.78
CA GLY A 231 -4.89 -9.55 -7.77
C GLY A 231 -4.97 -8.26 -8.61
N LYS A 232 -6.18 -7.83 -8.99
CA LYS A 232 -6.37 -6.57 -9.72
C LYS A 232 -6.03 -5.36 -8.83
N ILE A 233 -6.48 -5.34 -7.59
CA ILE A 233 -6.11 -4.29 -6.60
C ILE A 233 -4.59 -4.28 -6.39
N ALA A 234 -3.97 -5.45 -6.26
CA ALA A 234 -2.53 -5.55 -6.09
C ALA A 234 -1.76 -4.89 -7.24
N SER A 235 -2.18 -5.18 -8.47
CA SER A 235 -1.60 -4.58 -9.68
C SER A 235 -1.85 -3.07 -9.74
N GLU A 236 -3.04 -2.60 -9.39
CA GLU A 236 -3.42 -1.18 -9.51
C GLU A 236 -2.68 -0.31 -8.50
N TYR A 237 -2.50 -0.80 -7.27
CA TYR A 237 -1.84 -0.06 -6.19
C TYR A 237 -0.37 -0.42 -5.99
N SER A 238 0.20 -1.22 -6.90
CA SER A 238 1.58 -1.72 -6.82
C SER A 238 1.89 -2.37 -5.46
N ILE A 239 0.93 -3.13 -4.95
CA ILE A 239 1.05 -3.91 -3.70
C ILE A 239 1.63 -5.28 -4.06
N PRO A 240 2.67 -5.76 -3.36
CA PRO A 240 3.19 -7.10 -3.59
C PRO A 240 2.10 -8.16 -3.35
N ALA A 241 1.86 -9.00 -4.36
CA ALA A 241 0.98 -10.15 -4.26
C ALA A 241 1.77 -11.45 -4.37
N PHE A 242 1.31 -12.49 -3.68
CA PHE A 242 1.96 -13.79 -3.72
C PHE A 242 0.96 -14.94 -3.53
N HIS A 243 1.45 -16.14 -3.81
CA HIS A 243 0.82 -17.39 -3.37
C HIS A 243 1.83 -18.27 -2.62
N VAL A 244 1.30 -19.12 -1.76
CA VAL A 244 2.05 -20.16 -1.05
C VAL A 244 1.69 -21.50 -1.67
N THR A 245 2.69 -22.33 -1.98
CA THR A 245 2.43 -23.67 -2.54
C THR A 245 1.58 -24.54 -1.61
N ARG A 246 1.74 -24.34 -0.28
CA ARG A 246 1.02 -25.07 0.77
C ARG A 246 1.10 -24.37 2.12
N TYR A 247 -0.02 -24.24 2.84
CA TYR A 247 0.01 -23.84 4.26
C TYR A 247 0.35 -25.03 5.15
N ASP A 248 1.64 -25.26 5.32
CA ASP A 248 2.21 -26.16 6.31
C ASP A 248 3.08 -25.35 7.27
N ALA A 249 3.07 -25.67 8.56
CA ALA A 249 3.85 -24.96 9.57
C ALA A 249 5.36 -24.92 9.24
N THR A 250 5.85 -25.88 8.45
CA THR A 250 7.25 -25.95 8.00
C THR A 250 7.50 -25.36 6.62
N ASN A 251 6.47 -24.95 5.88
CA ASN A 251 6.64 -24.41 4.53
C ASN A 251 6.84 -22.89 4.58
N SER A 252 7.94 -22.41 3.99
CA SER A 252 8.20 -20.97 3.82
C SER A 252 8.31 -20.56 2.35
N GLU A 253 8.01 -21.45 1.42
CA GLU A 253 8.09 -21.17 -0.02
C GLU A 253 6.97 -20.22 -0.45
N ILE A 254 7.36 -19.10 -1.05
CA ILE A 254 6.47 -18.03 -1.49
C ILE A 254 6.81 -17.69 -2.93
N SER A 255 5.78 -17.61 -3.77
CA SER A 255 5.89 -17.25 -5.18
C SER A 255 5.18 -15.93 -5.43
N TYR A 256 5.93 -14.91 -5.82
CA TYR A 256 5.41 -13.56 -6.10
C TYR A 256 4.83 -13.47 -7.51
N PHE A 257 3.80 -12.63 -7.65
CA PHE A 257 3.21 -12.23 -8.92
C PHE A 257 3.66 -10.83 -9.34
#